data_AF-A0A4Y2MDZ7-F1
#
_entry.id   AF-A0A4Y2MDZ7-F1
#
_cell.length_a   1.000
_cell.length_b   1.000
_cell.length_c   1.000
_cell.angle_alpha   90.00
_cell.angle_beta   90.00
_cell.angle_gamma   90.00
#
_symmetry.space_group_name_H-M   'P 1'
#
loop_
_entity.id
_entity.type
_entity.pdbx_description
1 polymer ?
#
loop_
_entity_poly.entity_id
_entity_poly.type
_entity_poly.pdbx_seq_one_letter_code
_entity_poly.pdbx_strand_id
1 'polypeptide(L)'
;MSFVQWNCRSISNKKIWLHQPPFSTANFWIFQETFFKAEDNLSHPNKKFFRTHRSNRLGGGLLIGIPKNISGRVIYSIENDPNLEVLAVEIQSKLHHHKHLCTTWFQHCIH
;
A
#
# COMPACT_ATOMS: atom_id res chain seq x y z
N MET A 1 -15.37 4.34 -8.00
CA MET A 1 -14.27 3.93 -7.09
C MET A 1 -13.04 3.71 -7.96
N SER A 2 -11.98 4.51 -7.83
CA SER A 2 -10.77 4.40 -8.67
C SER A 2 -9.59 3.87 -7.86
N PHE A 3 -8.80 2.99 -8.46
CA PHE A 3 -7.60 2.44 -7.84
C PHE A 3 -6.42 2.54 -8.80
N VAL A 4 -5.23 2.70 -8.24
CA VAL A 4 -3.96 2.57 -8.98
C VAL A 4 -3.10 1.54 -8.28
N GLN A 5 -2.56 0.62 -9.06
CA GLN A 5 -1.57 -0.34 -8.60
C GLN A 5 -0.22 -0.01 -9.23
N TRP A 6 0.84 -0.02 -8.43
CA TRP A 6 2.17 0.33 -8.91
C TRP A 6 3.28 -0.37 -8.14
N ASN A 7 4.13 -1.11 -8.87
CA ASN A 7 5.42 -1.53 -8.36
C ASN A 7 6.38 -0.33 -8.40
N CYS A 8 6.59 0.30 -7.25
CA CYS A 8 7.27 1.57 -7.17
C CYS A 8 8.77 1.46 -7.43
N ARG A 9 9.42 0.35 -7.03
CA ARG A 9 10.89 0.26 -6.90
C ARG A 9 11.46 1.52 -6.25
N SER A 10 11.12 1.73 -4.98
CA SER A 10 11.31 2.95 -4.18
C SER A 10 10.34 4.09 -4.49
N ILE A 11 9.57 4.50 -3.48
CA ILE A 11 8.72 5.71 -3.51
C ILE A 11 9.53 6.97 -3.26
N SER A 12 10.57 6.92 -2.43
CA SER A 12 11.27 8.11 -1.92
C SER A 12 11.78 9.03 -3.04
N ASN A 13 12.27 8.45 -4.15
CA ASN A 13 12.77 9.20 -5.30
C ASN A 13 11.68 9.61 -6.30
N LYS A 14 10.44 9.20 -6.06
CA LYS A 14 9.33 9.32 -7.01
C LYS A 14 8.11 10.04 -6.41
N LYS A 15 8.29 10.74 -5.29
CA LYS A 15 7.21 11.47 -4.60
C LYS A 15 6.48 12.46 -5.50
N ILE A 16 7.17 13.10 -6.46
CA ILE A 16 6.55 14.05 -7.39
C ILE A 16 5.45 13.41 -8.24
N TRP A 17 5.59 12.12 -8.61
CA TRP A 17 4.59 11.39 -9.38
C TRP A 17 3.28 11.21 -8.62
N LEU A 18 3.33 11.20 -7.28
CA LEU A 18 2.14 11.07 -6.44
C LEU A 18 1.20 12.29 -6.55
N HIS A 19 1.72 13.42 -7.02
CA HIS A 19 0.94 14.64 -7.26
C HIS A 19 0.35 14.71 -8.67
N GLN A 20 0.66 13.76 -9.54
CA GLN A 20 0.17 13.70 -10.92
C GLN A 20 -0.88 12.59 -11.09
N PRO A 21 -1.84 12.73 -12.03
CA PRO A 21 -2.69 11.62 -12.42
C PRO A 21 -1.84 10.44 -12.95
N PRO A 22 -2.24 9.19 -12.69
CA PRO A 22 -3.47 8.77 -12.01
C PRO A 22 -3.39 8.82 -10.48
N PHE A 23 -2.21 9.06 -9.89
CA PHE A 23 -2.01 8.95 -8.44
C PHE A 23 -2.77 10.03 -7.65
N SER A 24 -2.73 11.29 -8.11
CA SER A 24 -3.41 12.38 -7.40
C SER A 24 -4.94 12.28 -7.42
N THR A 25 -5.51 11.55 -8.39
CA THR A 25 -6.97 11.40 -8.57
C THR A 25 -7.50 10.05 -8.11
N ALA A 26 -6.68 9.00 -8.04
CA ALA A 26 -7.11 7.68 -7.60
C ALA A 26 -7.57 7.70 -6.13
N ASN A 27 -8.67 7.03 -5.81
CA ASN A 27 -9.12 6.90 -4.42
C ASN A 27 -8.22 5.96 -3.62
N PHE A 28 -7.83 4.83 -4.22
CA PHE A 28 -7.03 3.77 -3.60
C PHE A 28 -5.65 3.69 -4.24
N TRP A 29 -4.61 3.58 -3.42
CA TRP A 29 -3.24 3.32 -3.85
C TRP A 29 -2.83 1.94 -3.40
N ILE A 30 -2.30 1.13 -4.31
CA ILE A 30 -1.85 -0.23 -4.04
C ILE A 30 -0.42 -0.35 -4.56
N PHE A 31 0.55 -0.19 -3.67
CA PHE A 31 1.95 -0.11 -4.05
C PHE A 31 2.73 -1.33 -3.60
N GLN A 32 3.63 -1.79 -4.46
CA GLN A 32 4.63 -2.81 -4.15
C GLN A 32 6.03 -2.21 -4.25
N GLU A 33 7.01 -2.85 -3.60
CA GLU A 33 8.42 -2.45 -3.68
C GLU A 33 8.59 -0.97 -3.27
N THR A 34 7.93 -0.58 -2.17
CA THR A 34 7.95 0.81 -1.67
C THR A 34 9.30 1.23 -1.11
N PHE A 35 10.07 0.26 -0.60
CA PHE A 35 11.37 0.39 0.04
C PHE A 35 11.34 1.26 1.31
N PHE A 36 10.17 1.48 1.90
CA PHE A 36 10.06 2.19 3.16
C PHE A 36 10.61 1.34 4.32
N LYS A 37 11.34 1.98 5.21
CA LYS A 37 11.80 1.45 6.50
C LYS A 37 10.81 1.75 7.62
N ALA A 38 11.08 1.29 8.84
CA ALA A 38 10.22 1.54 9.99
C ALA A 38 10.05 3.04 10.26
N GLU A 39 11.13 3.79 10.14
CA GLU A 39 11.26 5.23 10.38
C GLU A 39 10.67 6.10 9.25
N ASP A 40 10.47 5.54 8.06
CA ASP A 40 9.94 6.29 6.93
C ASP A 40 8.46 6.62 7.11
N ASN A 41 8.14 7.89 6.92
CA ASN A 41 6.78 8.40 7.04
C ASN A 41 6.29 8.91 5.68
N LEU A 42 5.12 8.42 5.25
CA LEU A 42 4.36 8.97 4.14
C LEU A 42 3.04 9.51 4.70
N SER A 43 2.80 10.81 4.52
CA SER A 43 1.55 11.46 4.89
C SER A 43 0.83 11.96 3.64
N HIS A 44 -0.50 12.00 3.72
CA HIS A 44 -1.34 12.53 2.66
C HIS A 44 -2.58 13.18 3.28
N PRO A 45 -3.05 14.34 2.78
CA PRO A 45 -4.18 15.05 3.38
C PRO A 45 -5.44 14.19 3.40
N ASN A 46 -5.71 13.46 2.32
CA ASN A 46 -6.97 12.73 2.11
C ASN A 46 -6.87 11.20 2.23
N LYS A 47 -5.69 10.65 2.52
CA LYS A 47 -5.47 9.19 2.59
C LYS A 47 -4.87 8.78 3.91
N LYS A 48 -5.23 7.59 4.36
CA LYS A 48 -4.55 6.86 5.43
C LYS A 48 -3.87 5.64 4.81
N PHE A 49 -2.76 5.21 5.41
CA PHE A 49 -1.91 4.17 4.84
C PHE A 49 -1.83 2.98 5.77
N PHE A 50 -1.88 1.80 5.17
CA PHE A 50 -1.49 0.53 5.75
C PHE A 50 -0.26 0.06 5.01
N ARG A 51 0.78 -0.37 5.71
CA ARG A 51 2.02 -0.78 5.06
C ARG A 51 2.71 -1.89 5.81
N THR A 52 3.53 -2.63 5.09
CA THR A 52 4.54 -3.54 5.64
C THR A 52 5.92 -3.03 5.24
N HIS A 53 6.95 -3.46 5.96
CA HIS A 53 8.34 -3.19 5.60
C HIS A 53 9.20 -4.42 5.92
N ARG A 54 10.33 -4.56 5.22
CA ARG A 54 11.33 -5.58 5.54
C ARG A 54 12.45 -4.95 6.35
N SER A 55 12.75 -5.51 7.51
CA SER A 55 13.85 -5.06 8.38
C SER A 55 15.22 -5.54 7.89
N ASN A 56 15.29 -6.69 7.20
CA ASN A 56 16.54 -7.41 6.98
C ASN A 56 17.08 -7.39 5.54
N ARG A 57 16.44 -6.67 4.60
CA ARG A 57 16.87 -6.62 3.19
C ARG A 57 16.62 -5.27 2.54
N LEU A 58 17.44 -4.95 1.54
CA LEU A 58 17.15 -3.87 0.61
C LEU A 58 16.01 -4.31 -0.32
N GLY A 59 14.92 -3.55 -0.35
CA GLY A 59 13.76 -3.82 -1.17
C GLY A 59 12.56 -4.38 -0.41
N GLY A 60 11.47 -4.62 -1.13
CA GLY A 60 10.17 -5.01 -0.58
C GLY A 60 9.35 -3.83 -0.07
N GLY A 61 8.44 -4.13 0.84
CA GLY A 61 7.48 -3.21 1.43
C GLY A 61 6.26 -3.04 0.54
N LEU A 62 5.09 -3.24 1.15
CA LEU A 62 3.78 -3.05 0.53
C LEU A 62 3.11 -1.83 1.14
N LEU A 63 2.30 -1.11 0.36
CA LEU A 63 1.49 -0.01 0.88
C LEU A 63 0.10 0.00 0.24
N ILE A 64 -0.92 0.05 1.09
CA ILE A 64 -2.31 0.31 0.68
C ILE A 64 -2.72 1.66 1.26
N GLY A 65 -3.01 2.61 0.37
CA GLY A 65 -3.58 3.92 0.72
C GLY A 65 -5.08 3.94 0.45
N ILE A 66 -5.88 4.28 1.46
CA ILE A 66 -7.34 4.40 1.31
C ILE A 66 -7.82 5.80 1.72
N PRO A 67 -8.98 6.27 1.22
CA PRO A 67 -9.55 7.55 1.65
C PRO A 67 -9.78 7.61 3.16
N LYS A 68 -9.45 8.75 3.80
CA LYS A 68 -9.59 8.92 5.26
C LYS A 68 -11.03 8.82 5.77
N ASN A 69 -12.01 9.14 4.94
CA ASN A 69 -13.44 9.05 5.27
C ASN A 69 -13.97 7.61 5.30
N ILE A 70 -13.17 6.62 4.93
CA ILE A 70 -13.54 5.19 4.91
C ILE A 70 -12.83 4.44 6.05
N SER A 71 -13.51 3.47 6.67
CA SER A 71 -12.90 2.61 7.67
C SER A 71 -12.08 1.51 7.01
N GLY A 72 -10.98 1.12 7.64
CA GLY A 72 -10.14 0.04 7.12
C GLY A 72 -9.35 -0.60 8.24
N ARG A 73 -9.16 -1.92 8.14
CA ARG A 73 -8.35 -2.71 9.08
C ARG A 73 -7.53 -3.74 8.32
N VAL A 74 -6.29 -3.96 8.76
CA VAL A 74 -5.50 -5.10 8.28
C VAL A 74 -6.17 -6.37 8.79
N ILE A 75 -6.47 -7.30 7.88
CA ILE A 75 -7.01 -8.62 8.25
C ILE A 75 -6.01 -9.75 8.04
N TYR A 76 -4.95 -9.50 7.27
CA TYR A 76 -3.87 -10.44 7.03
C TYR A 76 -2.61 -9.71 6.56
N SER A 77 -1.44 -10.07 7.08
CA SER A 77 -0.15 -9.67 6.54
C SER A 77 0.90 -10.77 6.71
N ILE A 78 1.83 -10.84 5.76
CA ILE A 78 3.06 -11.64 5.84
C ILE A 78 4.24 -10.69 5.67
N GLU A 79 5.08 -10.61 6.70
CA GLU A 79 6.22 -9.67 6.76
C GLU A 79 7.57 -10.39 6.95
N ASN A 80 7.54 -11.62 7.46
CA ASN A 80 8.73 -12.39 7.83
C ASN A 80 9.13 -13.48 6.81
N ASP A 81 8.42 -13.61 5.70
CA ASP A 81 8.81 -14.53 4.63
C ASP A 81 9.83 -13.82 3.70
N PRO A 82 11.01 -14.42 3.46
CA PRO A 82 12.06 -13.79 2.65
C PRO A 82 11.68 -13.65 1.17
N ASN A 83 10.69 -14.38 0.69
CA ASN A 83 10.30 -14.48 -0.70
C ASN A 83 8.88 -13.97 -0.97
N LEU A 84 8.04 -13.85 0.05
CA LEU A 84 6.65 -13.43 -0.08
C LEU A 84 6.29 -12.31 0.90
N GLU A 85 5.66 -11.26 0.38
CA GLU A 85 4.94 -10.28 1.18
C GLU A 85 3.48 -10.28 0.79
N VAL A 86 2.60 -10.21 1.79
CA VAL A 86 1.16 -10.04 1.58
C VAL A 86 0.65 -8.97 2.53
N LEU A 87 -0.22 -8.12 2.04
CA LEU A 87 -0.97 -7.15 2.84
C LEU A 87 -2.42 -7.15 2.37
N ALA A 88 -3.34 -7.49 3.27
CA ALA A 88 -4.77 -7.49 3.03
C ALA A 88 -5.47 -6.54 4.00
N VAL A 89 -6.23 -5.60 3.45
CA VAL A 89 -6.99 -4.60 4.20
C VAL A 89 -8.47 -4.77 3.85
N GLU A 90 -9.27 -5.06 4.87
CA GLU A 90 -10.73 -4.97 4.76
C GLU A 90 -11.13 -3.49 4.86
N ILE A 91 -11.99 -3.06 3.95
CA ILE A 91 -12.44 -1.68 3.79
C ILE A 91 -13.96 -1.66 3.94
N GLN A 92 -14.45 -0.78 4.82
CA GLN A 92 -15.88 -0.60 5.06
C GLN A 92 -16.27 0.86 4.80
N SER A 93 -17.15 1.05 3.82
CA SER A 93 -17.74 2.35 3.55
C SER A 93 -18.78 2.71 4.61
N LYS A 94 -18.85 3.99 4.99
CA LYS A 94 -19.93 4.48 5.87
C LYS A 94 -21.25 4.65 5.12
N LEU A 95 -21.20 4.83 3.80
CA LEU A 95 -22.37 5.09 2.96
C LEU A 95 -23.14 3.82 2.57
N HIS A 96 -22.47 2.67 2.60
CA HIS A 96 -23.06 1.39 2.21
C HIS A 96 -22.56 0.31 3.16
N HIS A 97 -23.46 -0.55 3.67
CA HIS A 97 -23.13 -1.68 4.54
C HIS A 97 -22.27 -2.77 3.86
N HIS A 98 -21.75 -2.51 2.65
CA HIS A 98 -20.87 -3.42 1.93
C HIS A 98 -19.42 -3.33 2.44
N LYS A 99 -18.82 -4.50 2.62
CA LYS A 99 -17.39 -4.67 2.92
C LYS A 99 -16.66 -5.06 1.65
N HIS A 100 -15.51 -4.45 1.43
CA HIS A 100 -14.63 -4.77 0.32
C HIS A 100 -13.27 -5.21 0.84
N LEU A 101 -12.62 -6.11 0.12
CA LEU A 101 -11.27 -6.56 0.42
C LEU A 101 -10.30 -5.95 -0.60
N CYS A 102 -9.29 -5.22 -0.13
CA CYS A 102 -8.14 -4.81 -0.94
C CYS A 102 -6.92 -5.61 -0.52
N THR A 103 -6.32 -6.31 -1.47
CA THR A 103 -5.13 -7.14 -1.26
C THR A 103 -4.02 -6.73 -2.20
N THR A 104 -2.79 -6.81 -1.71
CA THR A 104 -1.58 -6.73 -2.53
C THR A 104 -0.57 -7.75 -2.04
N TRP A 105 0.17 -8.33 -2.97
CA TRP A 105 1.26 -9.24 -2.67
C TRP A 105 2.46 -8.95 -3.56
N PHE A 106 3.62 -9.37 -3.09
CA PHE A 106 4.85 -9.37 -3.88
C PHE A 106 5.59 -10.67 -3.62
N GLN A 107 5.88 -11.40 -4.70
CA GLN A 107 6.67 -12.63 -4.65
C GLN A 107 7.97 -12.40 -5.40
N HIS A 108 9.09 -12.64 -4.74
CA HIS A 108 10.40 -12.65 -5.38
C HIS A 108 10.60 -14.00 -6.06
N CYS A 109 10.71 -14.01 -7.38
CA CYS A 109 11.13 -15.21 -8.12
C CYS A 109 12.66 -15.26 -8.07
N ILE A 110 13.22 -16.14 -7.24
CA ILE A 110 14.64 -16.50 -7.32
C ILE A 110 14.79 -17.35 -8.57
N HIS A 111 15.58 -16.90 -9.55
CA HIS A 111 16.02 -17.70 -10.69
C HIS A 111 17.29 -18.48 -10.31
#